data_AF-D5V7L6-F1
#
_entry.id   AF-D5V7L6-F1
#
_cell.length_a   1.000
_cell.length_b   1.000
_cell.length_c   1.000
_cell.angle_alpha   90.00
_cell.angle_beta   90.00
_cell.angle_gamma   90.00
#
_symmetry.space_group_name_H-M   'P 1'
#
loop_
_entity.id
_entity.type
_entity.pdbx_description
1 polymer ?
#
loop_
_entity_poly.entity_id
_entity_poly.type
_entity_poly.pdbx_seq_one_letter_code
_entity_poly.pdbx_strand_id
1 'polypeptide(L)'
;MNYIKAKEYLLSLLCTEDNHKNINNKEFNGTNSVIDTLSNGTQISINYPGYKSYKNQYGYKYDYRVNIIKKQEEIPLSHVNIIVEIYHKIAFCNLDKEEVYKILIEVFKEGVFDLSNYNLNYKKTFPTRENKELLLYVNEEMLKNSGKEFDDRGNQLELTLEEIFTSIKWIALQEDINYPISKGFEGRKMPLARYVETIWSTEKKGLLTQIIARAMNKNVRPKPFNGYDYSFLNEIL
;
A
#
# COMPACT_ATOMS: atom_id res chain seq x y z
N MET A 1 0.07 -14.30 -9.10
CA MET A 1 -0.74 -15.05 -8.09
C MET A 1 -1.95 -14.21 -7.69
N ASN A 2 -3.18 -14.72 -7.84
CA ASN A 2 -4.40 -13.99 -7.45
C ASN A 2 -4.57 -13.88 -5.93
N TYR A 3 -5.55 -13.09 -5.45
CA TYR A 3 -5.71 -12.83 -4.02
C TYR A 3 -6.00 -14.07 -3.18
N ILE A 4 -6.78 -15.03 -3.68
CA ILE A 4 -7.09 -16.26 -2.93
C ILE A 4 -5.79 -17.01 -2.64
N LYS A 5 -5.02 -17.33 -3.69
CA LYS A 5 -3.74 -18.04 -3.55
C LYS A 5 -2.73 -17.23 -2.74
N ALA A 6 -2.71 -15.91 -2.89
CA ALA A 6 -1.80 -15.04 -2.15
C ALA A 6 -2.13 -15.01 -0.66
N LYS A 7 -3.42 -15.01 -0.31
CA LYS A 7 -3.89 -15.09 1.08
C LYS A 7 -3.56 -16.44 1.70
N GLU A 8 -3.79 -17.54 0.98
CA GLU A 8 -3.41 -18.89 1.43
C GLU A 8 -1.90 -18.99 1.68
N TYR A 9 -1.08 -18.48 0.75
CA TYR A 9 0.36 -18.42 0.90
C TYR A 9 0.79 -17.62 2.14
N LEU A 10 0.25 -16.41 2.33
CA LEU A 10 0.53 -15.62 3.54
C LEU A 10 0.12 -16.34 4.82
N LEU A 11 -1.07 -16.94 4.85
CA LEU A 11 -1.54 -17.67 6.03
C LEU A 11 -0.65 -18.87 6.34
N SER A 12 -0.07 -19.52 5.32
CA SER A 12 0.90 -20.61 5.52
C SER A 12 2.19 -20.14 6.20
N LEU A 13 2.62 -18.90 5.94
CA LEU A 13 3.78 -18.27 6.60
C LEU A 13 3.46 -17.78 8.02
N LEU A 14 2.25 -17.25 8.21
CA LEU A 14 1.82 -16.62 9.46
C LEU A 14 1.29 -17.64 10.49
N CYS A 15 0.71 -18.75 10.06
CA CYS A 15 0.08 -19.74 10.94
C CYS A 15 1.07 -20.83 11.39
N THR A 16 2.21 -20.41 11.95
CA THR A 16 3.25 -21.29 12.46
C THR A 16 3.35 -21.22 13.99
N GLU A 17 3.82 -22.30 14.62
CA GLU A 17 4.01 -22.34 16.07
C GLU A 17 4.98 -21.25 16.56
N ASP A 18 6.04 -20.99 15.79
CA ASP A 18 7.02 -19.96 16.14
C ASP A 18 6.42 -18.56 16.05
N ASN A 19 5.58 -18.28 15.03
CA ASN A 19 4.86 -17.01 15.01
C ASN A 19 3.86 -16.89 16.17
N HIS A 20 3.20 -17.99 16.56
CA HIS A 20 2.31 -17.99 17.73
C HIS A 20 3.05 -17.70 19.04
N LYS A 21 4.26 -18.25 19.21
CA LYS A 21 5.15 -17.91 20.34
C LYS A 21 5.50 -16.42 20.32
N ASN A 22 5.92 -15.89 19.19
CA ASN A 22 6.25 -14.47 19.04
C ASN A 22 5.06 -13.57 19.39
N ILE A 23 3.85 -13.90 18.93
CA ILE A 23 2.62 -13.18 19.30
C ILE A 23 2.37 -13.22 20.80
N ASN A 24 2.50 -14.38 21.44
CA ASN A 24 2.28 -14.52 22.88
C ASN A 24 3.31 -13.73 23.71
N ASN A 25 4.56 -13.68 23.24
CA ASN A 25 5.67 -12.95 23.87
C ASN A 25 5.70 -11.45 23.52
N LYS A 26 4.82 -10.99 22.61
CA LYS A 26 4.82 -9.61 22.06
C LYS A 26 6.12 -9.24 21.32
N GLU A 27 6.74 -10.23 20.68
CA GLU A 27 7.94 -10.07 19.84
C GLU A 27 7.52 -9.74 18.40
N PHE A 28 7.31 -8.46 18.10
CA PHE A 28 6.80 -8.00 16.80
C PHE A 28 7.92 -7.73 15.79
N ASN A 29 7.61 -7.95 14.50
CA ASN A 29 8.51 -7.77 13.36
C ASN A 29 9.81 -8.61 13.43
N GLY A 30 9.80 -9.71 14.18
CA GLY A 30 10.98 -10.55 14.42
C GLY A 30 11.26 -11.57 13.32
N THR A 31 10.28 -11.89 12.48
CA THR A 31 10.44 -12.81 11.34
C THR A 31 10.30 -12.04 10.04
N ASN A 32 11.19 -12.32 9.09
CA ASN A 32 11.16 -11.76 7.74
C ASN A 32 11.02 -12.89 6.72
N SER A 33 10.24 -12.67 5.66
CA SER A 33 10.15 -13.60 4.54
C SER A 33 9.99 -12.85 3.23
N VAL A 34 10.80 -13.20 2.24
CA VAL A 34 10.62 -12.75 0.85
C VAL A 34 9.42 -13.48 0.26
N ILE A 35 8.47 -12.72 -0.28
CA ILE A 35 7.21 -13.22 -0.82
C ILE A 35 7.05 -12.98 -2.31
N ASP A 36 7.90 -12.13 -2.90
CA ASP A 36 7.93 -11.87 -4.33
C ASP A 36 9.34 -11.43 -4.77
N THR A 37 9.72 -11.76 -6.00
CA THR A 37 10.95 -11.26 -6.64
C THR A 37 10.60 -10.80 -8.05
N LEU A 38 10.83 -9.52 -8.31
CA LEU A 38 10.38 -8.81 -9.51
C LEU A 38 11.37 -8.96 -10.66
N SER A 39 10.95 -8.55 -11.86
CA SER A 39 11.74 -8.70 -13.09
C SER A 39 13.13 -8.06 -13.04
N ASN A 40 13.29 -7.00 -12.25
CA ASN A 40 14.54 -6.27 -12.07
C ASN A 40 15.37 -6.72 -10.86
N GLY A 41 14.98 -7.82 -10.20
CA GLY A 41 15.64 -8.36 -9.01
C GLY A 41 15.25 -7.69 -7.69
N THR A 42 14.44 -6.64 -7.69
CA THR A 42 13.85 -6.10 -6.47
C THR A 42 12.96 -7.15 -5.80
N GLN A 43 13.02 -7.26 -4.48
CA GLN A 43 12.21 -8.23 -3.74
C GLN A 43 11.16 -7.53 -2.89
N ILE A 44 10.01 -8.19 -2.71
CA ILE A 44 9.00 -7.79 -1.72
C ILE A 44 9.10 -8.77 -0.56
N SER A 45 9.21 -8.25 0.66
CA SER A 45 9.26 -9.05 1.88
C SER A 45 8.15 -8.63 2.86
N ILE A 46 7.89 -9.49 3.83
CA ILE A 46 7.01 -9.19 4.95
C ILE A 46 7.72 -9.39 6.28
N ASN A 47 7.44 -8.51 7.24
CA ASN A 47 7.82 -8.72 8.64
C ASN A 47 6.60 -9.08 9.46
N TYR A 48 6.72 -10.12 10.28
CA TYR A 48 5.64 -10.61 11.13
C TYR A 48 6.19 -11.19 12.45
N PRO A 49 5.38 -11.29 13.51
CA PRO A 49 4.02 -10.76 13.63
C PRO A 49 4.01 -9.23 13.62
N GLY A 50 3.06 -8.63 12.90
CA GLY A 50 2.84 -7.18 12.91
C GLY A 50 2.20 -6.71 14.22
N TYR A 51 2.25 -5.41 14.52
CA TYR A 51 1.78 -4.83 15.78
C TYR A 51 0.29 -5.02 16.07
N LYS A 52 -0.54 -5.35 15.05
CA LYS A 52 -1.97 -5.66 15.25
C LYS A 52 -2.22 -7.16 15.49
N SER A 53 -1.18 -7.98 15.58
CA SER A 53 -1.30 -9.41 15.88
C SER A 53 -1.58 -9.65 17.36
N TYR A 54 -2.52 -10.54 17.67
CA TYR A 54 -2.83 -10.92 19.05
C TYR A 54 -3.57 -12.27 19.11
N LYS A 55 -3.49 -12.94 20.26
CA LYS A 55 -4.34 -14.08 20.59
C LYS A 55 -5.65 -13.62 21.22
N ASN A 56 -6.78 -14.19 20.80
CA ASN A 56 -8.08 -14.02 21.42
C ASN A 56 -8.77 -15.38 21.63
N GLN A 57 -9.99 -15.37 22.16
CA GLN A 57 -10.75 -16.60 22.46
C GLN A 57 -11.08 -17.46 21.22
N TYR A 58 -11.04 -16.88 20.03
CA TYR A 58 -11.31 -17.55 18.75
C TYR A 58 -10.02 -17.95 18.01
N GLY A 59 -8.84 -17.76 18.61
CA GLY A 59 -7.54 -18.09 18.02
C GLY A 59 -6.65 -16.87 17.81
N TYR A 60 -5.78 -16.94 16.80
CA TYR A 60 -4.80 -15.91 16.51
C TYR A 60 -5.32 -14.94 15.44
N LYS A 61 -5.15 -13.64 15.69
CA LYS A 61 -5.21 -12.60 14.67
C LYS A 61 -3.80 -12.32 14.18
N TYR A 62 -3.62 -12.28 12.87
CA TYR A 62 -2.34 -12.00 12.22
C TYR A 62 -2.34 -10.60 11.60
N ASP A 63 -1.16 -10.00 11.61
CA ASP A 63 -0.79 -8.77 10.93
C ASP A 63 0.65 -8.93 10.45
N TYR A 64 1.05 -8.14 9.47
CA TYR A 64 2.42 -8.11 8.95
C TYR A 64 2.70 -6.73 8.38
N ARG A 65 3.98 -6.40 8.15
CA ARG A 65 4.39 -5.17 7.46
C ARG A 65 5.01 -5.52 6.12
N VAL A 66 4.60 -4.86 5.06
CA VAL A 66 5.22 -5.01 3.72
C VAL A 66 6.47 -4.13 3.64
N ASN A 67 7.57 -4.72 3.18
CA ASN A 67 8.81 -4.03 2.88
C ASN A 67 9.21 -4.29 1.42
N ILE A 68 10.01 -3.38 0.87
CA ILE A 68 10.72 -3.55 -0.38
C ILE A 68 12.20 -3.70 -0.11
N ILE A 69 12.85 -4.65 -0.77
CA ILE A 69 14.29 -4.85 -0.74
C ILE A 69 14.85 -4.46 -2.10
N LYS A 70 15.54 -3.32 -2.15
CA LYS A 70 16.09 -2.75 -3.38
C LYS A 70 17.45 -2.14 -3.10
N LYS A 71 18.44 -2.40 -3.97
CA LYS A 71 19.83 -1.92 -3.80
C LYS A 71 20.42 -2.26 -2.42
N GLN A 72 20.15 -3.46 -1.90
CA GLN A 72 20.59 -3.95 -0.58
C GLN A 72 19.97 -3.22 0.62
N GLU A 73 19.00 -2.33 0.40
CA GLU A 73 18.23 -1.69 1.48
C GLU A 73 16.86 -2.34 1.61
N GLU A 74 16.49 -2.68 2.85
CA GLU A 74 15.13 -3.10 3.19
C GLU A 74 14.37 -1.91 3.78
N ILE A 75 13.31 -1.49 3.11
CA ILE A 75 12.54 -0.30 3.46
C ILE A 75 11.06 -0.66 3.63
N PRO A 76 10.43 -0.29 4.76
CA PRO A 76 8.99 -0.47 4.92
C PRO A 76 8.22 0.44 3.97
N LEU A 77 7.16 -0.09 3.34
CA LEU A 77 6.27 0.71 2.48
C LEU A 77 4.92 0.94 3.17
N SER A 78 4.56 2.20 3.34
CA SER A 78 3.26 2.62 3.88
C SER A 78 2.28 3.03 2.77
N HIS A 79 0.99 3.15 3.11
CA HIS A 79 0.02 3.75 2.19
C HIS A 79 0.44 5.15 1.72
N VAL A 80 1.09 5.94 2.59
CA VAL A 80 1.54 7.30 2.25
C VAL A 80 2.63 7.23 1.19
N ASN A 81 3.59 6.29 1.30
CA ASN A 81 4.62 6.12 0.26
C ASN A 81 3.98 5.81 -1.11
N ILE A 82 2.97 4.93 -1.14
CA ILE A 82 2.24 4.59 -2.37
C ILE A 82 1.46 5.79 -2.93
N ILE A 83 0.75 6.54 -2.08
CA ILE A 83 0.02 7.75 -2.47
C ILE A 83 0.98 8.76 -3.12
N VAL A 84 2.13 9.00 -2.49
CA VAL A 84 3.15 9.92 -3.01
C VAL A 84 3.72 9.43 -4.34
N GLU A 85 4.01 8.13 -4.49
CA GLU A 85 4.50 7.58 -5.76
C GLU A 85 3.47 7.74 -6.88
N ILE A 86 2.21 7.37 -6.65
CA ILE A 86 1.14 7.49 -7.66
C ILE A 86 0.99 8.95 -8.07
N TYR A 87 0.87 9.85 -7.10
CA TYR A 87 0.73 11.29 -7.36
C TYR A 87 1.91 11.81 -8.17
N HIS A 88 3.13 11.52 -7.74
CA HIS A 88 4.34 12.00 -8.40
C HIS A 88 4.40 11.53 -9.86
N LYS A 89 4.12 10.26 -10.12
CA LYS A 89 4.23 9.72 -11.48
C LYS A 89 3.17 10.29 -12.42
N ILE A 90 1.96 10.52 -11.94
CA ILE A 90 0.90 11.17 -12.74
C ILE A 90 1.26 12.64 -12.97
N ALA A 91 1.56 13.38 -11.90
CA ALA A 91 1.75 14.84 -11.96
C ALA A 91 3.04 15.27 -12.66
N PHE A 92 4.13 14.49 -12.54
CA PHE A 92 5.46 14.92 -12.96
C PHE A 92 6.16 13.95 -13.94
N CYS A 93 5.65 12.73 -14.10
CA CYS A 93 6.24 11.73 -14.99
C CYS A 93 5.34 11.36 -16.19
N ASN A 94 4.26 12.10 -16.42
CA ASN A 94 3.33 11.89 -17.54
C ASN A 94 2.64 10.52 -17.54
N LEU A 95 2.58 9.84 -16.39
CA LEU A 95 1.86 8.58 -16.26
C LEU A 95 0.36 8.81 -16.47
N ASP A 96 -0.24 8.07 -17.39
CA ASP A 96 -1.65 8.21 -17.74
C ASP A 96 -2.55 7.81 -16.57
N LYS A 97 -3.39 8.76 -16.14
CA LYS A 97 -4.28 8.60 -14.98
C LYS A 97 -5.35 7.53 -15.19
N GLU A 98 -5.86 7.38 -16.41
CA GLU A 98 -6.91 6.41 -16.74
C GLU A 98 -6.32 5.00 -16.76
N GLU A 99 -5.10 4.85 -17.26
CA GLU A 99 -4.38 3.58 -17.21
C GLU A 99 -4.05 3.18 -15.76
N VAL A 100 -3.59 4.13 -14.92
CA VAL A 100 -3.39 3.85 -13.49
C VAL A 100 -4.68 3.44 -12.81
N TYR A 101 -5.80 4.12 -13.11
CA TYR A 101 -7.10 3.77 -12.56
C TYR A 101 -7.48 2.33 -12.91
N LYS A 102 -7.40 1.95 -14.20
CA LYS A 102 -7.70 0.58 -14.64
C LYS A 102 -6.81 -0.46 -13.96
N ILE A 103 -5.50 -0.22 -13.88
CA ILE A 103 -4.56 -1.13 -13.20
C ILE A 103 -4.95 -1.29 -11.74
N LEU A 104 -5.25 -0.20 -11.01
CA LEU A 104 -5.69 -0.28 -9.63
C LEU A 104 -6.96 -1.14 -9.50
N ILE A 105 -7.95 -0.94 -10.35
CA ILE A 105 -9.17 -1.76 -10.32
C ILE A 105 -8.84 -3.24 -10.54
N GLU A 106 -8.02 -3.60 -11.52
CA GLU A 106 -7.63 -5.00 -11.77
C GLU A 106 -6.84 -5.60 -10.60
N VAL A 107 -5.83 -4.89 -10.10
CA VAL A 107 -5.03 -5.31 -8.95
C VAL A 107 -5.94 -5.58 -7.75
N PHE A 108 -6.92 -4.73 -7.47
CA PHE A 108 -7.78 -4.87 -6.30
C PHE A 108 -8.94 -5.86 -6.47
N LYS A 109 -9.33 -6.18 -7.70
CA LYS A 109 -10.28 -7.26 -7.99
C LYS A 109 -9.63 -8.62 -7.79
N GLU A 110 -8.56 -8.88 -8.55
CA GLU A 110 -8.02 -10.24 -8.71
C GLU A 110 -6.67 -10.43 -8.02
N GLY A 111 -5.93 -9.36 -7.71
CA GLY A 111 -4.54 -9.45 -7.22
C GLY A 111 -3.56 -9.84 -8.33
N VAL A 112 -3.98 -9.77 -9.59
CA VAL A 112 -3.18 -10.04 -10.79
C VAL A 112 -3.28 -8.83 -11.71
N PHE A 113 -2.17 -8.48 -12.33
CA PHE A 113 -2.07 -7.42 -13.32
C PHE A 113 -0.92 -7.77 -14.27
N ASP A 114 -1.00 -7.26 -15.49
CA ASP A 114 0.09 -7.32 -16.46
C ASP A 114 0.25 -5.93 -17.08
N LEU A 115 1.38 -5.29 -16.79
CA LEU A 115 1.65 -3.93 -17.26
C LEU A 115 1.79 -3.83 -18.78
N SER A 116 2.04 -4.95 -19.48
CA SER A 116 2.11 -4.97 -20.94
C SER A 116 0.75 -4.74 -21.62
N ASN A 117 -0.35 -4.91 -20.88
CA ASN A 117 -1.70 -4.64 -21.37
C ASN A 117 -2.06 -3.14 -21.41
N TYR A 118 -1.16 -2.28 -20.93
CA TYR A 118 -1.44 -0.86 -20.70
C TYR A 118 -0.53 0.06 -21.50
N ASN A 119 -1.07 1.19 -21.94
CA ASN A 119 -0.29 2.20 -22.67
C ASN A 119 0.32 3.21 -21.68
N LEU A 120 1.38 2.78 -21.01
CA LEU A 120 2.02 3.54 -19.95
C LEU A 120 3.03 4.52 -20.56
N ASN A 121 2.57 5.72 -20.95
CA ASN A 121 3.42 6.82 -21.42
C ASN A 121 4.23 7.47 -20.28
N TYR A 122 5.00 6.66 -19.55
CA TYR A 122 5.74 7.04 -18.36
C TYR A 122 7.15 7.52 -18.71
N LYS A 123 7.48 8.74 -18.29
CA LYS A 123 8.83 9.31 -18.36
C LYS A 123 9.49 9.27 -17.00
N LYS A 124 10.49 8.42 -16.86
CA LYS A 124 11.30 8.30 -15.66
C LYS A 124 12.15 9.58 -15.46
N THR A 125 11.95 10.31 -14.36
CA THR A 125 12.57 11.64 -14.17
C THR A 125 13.27 11.84 -12.82
N PHE A 126 13.41 10.84 -11.96
CA PHE A 126 13.88 11.05 -10.58
C PHE A 126 15.42 11.18 -10.43
N PRO A 127 15.92 11.94 -9.43
CA PRO A 127 15.18 12.90 -8.60
C PRO A 127 14.96 14.22 -9.33
N THR A 128 13.72 14.71 -9.35
CA THR A 128 13.42 16.07 -9.81
C THR A 128 13.36 17.05 -8.63
N ARG A 129 13.38 18.35 -8.92
CA ARG A 129 13.14 19.40 -7.92
C ARG A 129 11.73 19.26 -7.33
N GLU A 130 10.75 19.02 -8.19
CA GLU A 130 9.34 18.84 -7.86
C GLU A 130 9.15 17.65 -6.91
N ASN A 131 9.92 16.58 -7.09
CA ASN A 131 9.90 15.44 -6.19
C ASN A 131 10.35 15.82 -4.77
N LYS A 132 11.47 16.52 -4.64
CA LYS A 132 12.00 16.95 -3.34
C LYS A 132 11.03 17.91 -2.64
N GLU A 133 10.44 18.84 -3.38
CA GLU A 133 9.43 19.77 -2.86
C GLU A 133 8.17 19.03 -2.40
N LEU A 134 7.73 18.00 -3.13
CA LEU A 134 6.62 17.14 -2.72
C LEU A 134 6.93 16.37 -1.43
N LEU A 135 8.10 15.77 -1.30
CA LEU A 135 8.48 15.01 -0.09
C LEU A 135 8.58 15.90 1.13
N LEU A 136 9.18 17.10 1.00
CA LEU A 136 9.21 18.11 2.05
C LEU A 136 7.79 18.49 2.51
N TYR A 137 6.92 18.79 1.54
CA TYR A 137 5.53 19.12 1.81
C TYR A 137 4.78 17.99 2.53
N VAL A 138 4.93 16.75 2.08
CA VAL A 138 4.32 15.59 2.75
C VAL A 138 4.83 15.43 4.18
N ASN A 139 6.14 15.58 4.40
CA ASN A 139 6.71 15.46 5.74
C ASN A 139 6.19 16.54 6.69
N GLU A 140 6.09 17.80 6.23
CA GLU A 140 5.49 18.89 7.01
C GLU A 140 4.04 18.59 7.40
N GLU A 141 3.24 18.08 6.47
CA GLU A 141 1.84 17.73 6.73
C GLU A 141 1.70 16.51 7.66
N MET A 142 2.59 15.52 7.54
CA MET A 142 2.66 14.37 8.42
C MET A 142 2.99 14.79 9.87
N LEU A 143 3.96 15.69 10.03
CA LEU A 143 4.31 16.28 11.33
C LEU A 143 3.15 17.06 11.94
N LYS A 144 2.49 17.95 11.16
CA LYS A 144 1.35 18.75 11.64
C LYS A 144 0.18 17.89 12.11
N ASN A 145 -0.16 16.84 11.37
CA ASN A 145 -1.38 16.05 11.61
C ASN A 145 -1.17 14.88 12.59
N SER A 146 0.04 14.34 12.69
CA SER A 146 0.31 13.12 13.47
C SER A 146 1.45 13.23 14.48
N GLY A 147 2.23 14.32 14.43
CA GLY A 147 3.44 14.47 15.23
C GLY A 147 4.56 13.50 14.85
N LYS A 148 4.48 12.87 13.67
CA LYS A 148 5.45 11.86 13.20
C LYS A 148 6.08 12.30 11.89
N GLU A 149 7.37 12.03 11.80
CA GLU A 149 8.11 12.15 10.55
C GLU A 149 7.67 11.08 9.57
N PHE A 150 7.65 11.45 8.30
CA PHE A 150 7.43 10.55 7.19
C PHE A 150 8.73 9.81 6.86
N ASP A 151 8.67 8.48 6.86
CA ASP A 151 9.78 7.66 6.33
C ASP A 151 9.73 7.72 4.79
N ASP A 152 10.44 8.69 4.23
CA ASP A 152 10.47 8.99 2.80
C ASP A 152 11.44 8.11 2.01
N ARG A 153 12.24 7.26 2.68
CA ARG A 153 13.24 6.39 2.05
C ARG A 153 12.64 5.55 0.93
N GLY A 154 11.40 5.08 1.10
CA GLY A 154 10.69 4.30 0.08
C GLY A 154 10.44 5.09 -1.21
N ASN A 155 10.25 6.41 -1.12
CA ASN A 155 10.07 7.29 -2.27
C ASN A 155 11.42 7.74 -2.87
N GLN A 156 12.51 7.66 -2.11
CA GLN A 156 13.86 7.93 -2.63
C GLN A 156 14.41 6.83 -3.54
N LEU A 157 13.83 5.62 -3.48
CA LEU A 157 14.24 4.46 -4.26
C LEU A 157 13.82 4.49 -5.74
N GLU A 158 13.02 5.47 -6.14
CA GLU A 158 12.43 5.60 -7.48
C GLU A 158 11.79 4.28 -7.95
N LEU A 159 10.62 3.98 -7.38
CA LEU A 159 9.97 2.71 -7.63
C LEU A 159 9.50 2.58 -9.09
N THR A 160 9.70 1.41 -9.69
CA THR A 160 9.10 1.06 -10.98
C THR A 160 7.60 0.84 -10.82
N LEU A 161 6.86 0.82 -11.92
CA LEU A 161 5.42 0.51 -11.87
C LEU A 161 5.18 -0.91 -11.36
N GLU A 162 6.00 -1.88 -11.76
CA GLU A 162 5.93 -3.26 -11.25
C GLU A 162 6.14 -3.30 -9.72
N GLU A 163 7.13 -2.56 -9.22
CA GLU A 163 7.41 -2.44 -7.78
C GLU A 163 6.21 -1.86 -7.02
N ILE A 164 5.58 -0.81 -7.54
CA ILE A 164 4.43 -0.15 -6.91
C ILE A 164 3.22 -1.06 -6.89
N PHE A 165 2.80 -1.58 -8.05
CA PHE A 165 1.57 -2.36 -8.15
C PHE A 165 1.68 -3.72 -7.44
N THR A 166 2.88 -4.32 -7.43
CA THR A 166 3.12 -5.51 -6.62
C THR A 166 3.06 -5.19 -5.12
N SER A 167 3.67 -4.08 -4.68
CA SER A 167 3.59 -3.64 -3.28
C SER A 167 2.15 -3.35 -2.85
N ILE A 168 1.37 -2.68 -3.71
CA ILE A 168 -0.06 -2.39 -3.50
C ILE A 168 -0.84 -3.67 -3.23
N LYS A 169 -0.63 -4.72 -4.05
CA LYS A 169 -1.30 -6.01 -3.86
C LYS A 169 -1.07 -6.56 -2.44
N TRP A 170 0.17 -6.56 -1.98
CA TRP A 170 0.53 -7.13 -0.69
C TRP A 170 0.07 -6.26 0.50
N ILE A 171 0.08 -4.94 0.34
CA ILE A 171 -0.48 -3.98 1.31
C ILE A 171 -2.01 -4.12 1.38
N ALA A 172 -2.68 -4.32 0.24
CA ALA A 172 -4.13 -4.53 0.18
C ALA A 172 -4.55 -5.82 0.90
N LEU A 173 -3.78 -6.90 0.76
CA LEU A 173 -3.98 -8.13 1.52
C LEU A 173 -3.78 -7.94 3.02
N GLN A 174 -2.85 -7.08 3.42
CA GLN A 174 -2.61 -6.78 4.83
C GLN A 174 -3.88 -6.18 5.47
N GLU A 175 -4.51 -5.23 4.76
CA GLU A 175 -5.77 -4.62 5.21
C GLU A 175 -6.93 -5.62 5.20
N ASP A 176 -7.05 -6.49 4.19
CA ASP A 176 -8.11 -7.51 4.15
C ASP A 176 -7.91 -8.63 5.18
N ILE A 177 -6.68 -8.98 5.55
CA ILE A 177 -6.43 -9.92 6.65
C ILE A 177 -6.80 -9.28 7.99
N ASN A 178 -6.44 -8.01 8.20
CA ASN A 178 -6.71 -7.29 9.43
C ASN A 178 -8.20 -6.94 9.63
N TYR A 179 -8.89 -6.62 8.54
CA TYR A 179 -10.27 -6.12 8.50
C TYR A 179 -11.02 -6.74 7.31
N PRO A 180 -11.32 -8.04 7.33
CA PRO A 180 -11.80 -8.76 6.15
C PRO A 180 -13.16 -8.30 5.64
N ILE A 181 -13.28 -8.14 4.32
CA ILE A 181 -14.54 -7.83 3.63
C ILE A 181 -15.61 -8.89 3.96
N SER A 182 -15.22 -10.16 4.03
CA SER A 182 -16.11 -11.28 4.38
C SER A 182 -16.74 -11.19 5.77
N LYS A 183 -16.25 -10.31 6.66
CA LYS A 183 -16.84 -10.03 7.97
C LYS A 183 -17.53 -8.66 8.04
N GLY A 184 -17.81 -8.03 6.90
CA GLY A 184 -18.48 -6.74 6.81
C GLY A 184 -17.58 -5.52 7.06
N PHE A 185 -16.26 -5.70 7.08
CA PHE A 185 -15.31 -4.59 7.09
C PHE A 185 -14.99 -4.12 5.65
N GLU A 186 -14.20 -3.05 5.52
CA GLU A 186 -13.81 -2.54 4.20
C GLU A 186 -12.63 -3.30 3.58
N GLY A 187 -11.78 -3.95 4.38
CA GLY A 187 -10.58 -4.66 3.92
C GLY A 187 -9.82 -3.90 2.84
N ARG A 188 -9.61 -4.56 1.70
CA ARG A 188 -8.90 -3.96 0.56
C ARG A 188 -9.66 -2.83 -0.17
N LYS A 189 -10.96 -2.62 0.06
CA LYS A 189 -11.71 -1.48 -0.50
C LYS A 189 -11.18 -0.14 -0.01
N MET A 190 -10.76 -0.10 1.24
CA MET A 190 -10.26 1.11 1.88
C MET A 190 -8.97 1.64 1.23
N PRO A 191 -7.90 0.82 1.03
CA PRO A 191 -6.73 1.27 0.29
C PRO A 191 -7.04 1.63 -1.17
N LEU A 192 -7.91 0.88 -1.86
CA LEU A 192 -8.31 1.21 -3.23
C LEU A 192 -8.90 2.61 -3.32
N ALA A 193 -9.83 2.94 -2.43
CA ALA A 193 -10.44 4.26 -2.36
C ALA A 193 -9.38 5.36 -2.25
N ARG A 194 -8.39 5.22 -1.37
CA ARG A 194 -7.31 6.22 -1.19
C ARG A 194 -6.42 6.36 -2.43
N TYR A 195 -6.09 5.25 -3.09
CA TYR A 195 -5.24 5.28 -4.28
C TYR A 195 -5.97 5.88 -5.48
N VAL A 196 -7.26 5.61 -5.63
CA VAL A 196 -8.12 6.22 -6.65
C VAL A 196 -8.40 7.71 -6.35
N GLU A 197 -8.64 8.07 -5.09
CA GLU A 197 -8.71 9.47 -4.63
C GLU A 197 -7.41 10.23 -4.98
N THR A 198 -6.25 9.57 -4.93
CA THR A 198 -4.95 10.18 -5.28
C THR A 198 -4.90 10.59 -6.75
N ILE A 199 -5.47 9.78 -7.64
CA ILE A 199 -5.60 10.12 -9.07
C ILE A 199 -6.42 11.40 -9.21
N TRP A 200 -7.57 11.47 -8.54
CA TRP A 200 -8.43 12.66 -8.54
C TRP A 200 -7.74 13.91 -7.97
N SER A 201 -6.85 13.73 -6.99
CA SER A 201 -6.10 14.84 -6.39
C SER A 201 -5.15 15.54 -7.35
N THR A 202 -4.71 14.88 -8.43
CA THR A 202 -3.87 15.52 -9.45
C THR A 202 -4.59 16.64 -10.21
N GLU A 203 -5.93 16.65 -10.17
CA GLU A 203 -6.78 17.67 -10.80
C GLU A 203 -7.29 18.71 -9.81
N LYS A 204 -7.10 18.50 -8.50
CA LYS A 204 -7.66 19.33 -7.43
C LYS A 204 -6.62 19.70 -6.38
N LYS A 205 -6.16 20.95 -6.42
CA LYS A 205 -5.22 21.52 -5.44
C LYS A 205 -5.73 21.31 -4.00
N GLY A 206 -4.84 20.87 -3.12
CA GLY A 206 -5.12 20.68 -1.68
C GLY A 206 -5.89 19.41 -1.33
N LEU A 207 -6.24 18.55 -2.30
CA LEU A 207 -6.87 17.27 -2.01
C LEU A 207 -5.85 16.20 -1.56
N LEU A 208 -4.62 16.26 -2.08
CA LEU A 208 -3.56 15.30 -1.74
C LEU A 208 -3.30 15.24 -0.22
N THR A 209 -3.24 16.39 0.46
CA THR A 209 -3.01 16.43 1.92
C THR A 209 -4.16 15.84 2.71
N GLN A 210 -5.39 16.05 2.26
CA GLN A 210 -6.55 15.45 2.89
C GLN A 210 -6.49 13.92 2.76
N ILE A 211 -6.06 13.40 1.60
CA ILE A 211 -5.89 11.95 1.39
C ILE A 211 -4.77 11.40 2.29
N ILE A 212 -3.63 12.09 2.38
CA ILE A 212 -2.52 11.71 3.27
C ILE A 212 -2.98 11.71 4.74
N ALA A 213 -3.67 12.75 5.18
CA ALA A 213 -4.23 12.84 6.54
C ALA A 213 -5.21 11.69 6.83
N ARG A 214 -6.07 11.34 5.87
CA ARG A 214 -6.99 10.19 5.98
C ARG A 214 -6.26 8.85 6.00
N ALA A 215 -5.12 8.72 5.33
CA ALA A 215 -4.29 7.52 5.36
C ALA A 215 -3.62 7.31 6.73
N MET A 216 -3.32 8.39 7.44
CA MET A 216 -2.72 8.36 8.78
C MET A 216 -3.70 8.06 9.92
N ASN A 217 -4.99 8.36 9.74
CA ASN A 217 -5.95 8.26 10.83
C ASN A 217 -6.20 6.79 11.21
N LYS A 218 -5.72 6.38 12.39
CA LYS A 218 -5.70 4.96 12.81
C LYS A 218 -7.00 4.47 13.46
N ASN A 219 -7.94 5.38 13.77
CA ASN A 219 -9.07 5.06 14.65
C ASN A 219 -10.44 5.41 14.06
N VAL A 220 -10.48 6.09 12.92
CA VAL A 220 -11.75 6.55 12.33
C VAL A 220 -11.77 6.14 10.87
N ARG A 221 -12.85 5.44 10.48
CA ARG A 221 -13.15 5.20 9.07
C ARG A 221 -13.33 6.57 8.38
N PRO A 222 -12.50 6.91 7.38
CA PRO A 222 -12.64 8.18 6.68
C PRO A 222 -14.00 8.26 5.97
N LYS A 223 -14.69 9.40 6.07
CA LYS A 223 -15.94 9.64 5.33
C LYS A 223 -15.66 9.77 3.83
N PRO A 224 -16.48 9.24 2.91
CA PRO A 224 -16.31 9.49 1.48
C PRO A 224 -16.23 10.99 1.15
N PHE A 225 -15.47 11.37 0.13
CA PHE A 225 -15.49 12.76 -0.35
C PHE A 225 -16.82 13.07 -1.03
N ASN A 226 -17.38 14.24 -0.72
CA ASN A 226 -18.62 14.69 -1.34
C ASN A 226 -18.43 14.88 -2.85
N GLY A 227 -19.35 14.32 -3.64
CA GLY A 227 -19.34 14.43 -5.10
C GLY A 227 -18.31 13.56 -5.82
N TYR A 228 -17.68 12.60 -5.12
CA TYR A 228 -16.86 11.56 -5.75
C TYR A 228 -17.66 10.26 -5.87
N ASP A 229 -17.60 9.62 -7.04
CA ASP A 229 -18.26 8.33 -7.25
C ASP A 229 -17.36 7.18 -6.76
N TYR A 230 -17.87 6.41 -5.80
CA TYR A 230 -17.21 5.23 -5.25
C TYR A 230 -17.83 3.91 -5.73
N SER A 231 -18.64 3.94 -6.79
CA SER A 231 -19.31 2.77 -7.35
C SER A 231 -18.34 1.62 -7.69
N PHE A 232 -17.11 1.93 -8.05
CA PHE A 232 -16.03 0.96 -8.31
C PHE A 232 -15.72 0.04 -7.11
N LEU A 233 -16.02 0.45 -5.88
CA LEU A 233 -15.84 -0.38 -4.68
C LEU A 233 -16.81 -1.57 -4.62
N ASN A 234 -17.91 -1.51 -5.37
CA ASN A 234 -18.88 -2.61 -5.47
C ASN A 234 -18.33 -3.79 -6.26
N GLU A 235 -17.31 -3.55 -7.09
CA GLU A 235 -16.66 -4.57 -7.89
C GLU A 235 -15.64 -5.40 -7.10
N ILE A 236 -15.39 -5.03 -5.84
CA ILE A 236 -14.43 -5.69 -4.95
C ILE A 236 -15.19 -6.58 -3.96
N LEU A 237 -14.88 -7.88 -3.98
CA LEU A 237 -15.52 -8.91 -3.16
C LEU A 237 -14.59 -9.49 -2.08
#